data_AF-Q8GF09-F1
#
_entry.id   AF-Q8GF09-F1
#
_cell.length_a   1.000
_cell.length_b   1.000
_cell.length_c   1.000
_cell.angle_alpha   90.00
_cell.angle_beta   90.00
_cell.angle_gamma   90.00
#
_symmetry.space_group_name_H-M   'P 1'
#
loop_
_entity.id
_entity.type
_entity.pdbx_description
1 polymer ?
#
loop_
_entity_poly.entity_id
_entity_poly.type
_entity_poly.pdbx_seq_one_letter_code
_entity_poly.pdbx_strand_id
1 'polypeptide(L)'
;MSDFSQTVPELVAWARKNDFALTLPTERLAFLLAIATLNGERLDGEMSEGDLVDVFRHVSKTFEQTHETVAQRANNAINDLVKQRLLNRFTSELAEGNAIYRLTPLGISISDYYIRQREFSTLRLSMQLSIVAQELRAAGDAAEEGGDEFHWHRNVFAPLKYSVAEIFDSIDLTQRLMDEAA
;
A
#
# COMPACT_ATOMS: atom_id res chain seq x y z
N MET A 1 30.05 0.37 11.55
CA MET A 1 28.78 0.67 12.25
C MET A 1 29.18 1.24 13.60
N SER A 2 29.02 2.54 13.80
CA SER A 2 29.25 3.14 15.11
C SER A 2 28.10 2.72 16.01
N ASP A 3 28.37 1.86 17.00
CA ASP A 3 27.49 1.58 18.13
C ASP A 3 27.32 2.87 18.96
N PHE A 4 26.55 3.82 18.42
CA PHE A 4 25.95 4.84 19.26
C PHE A 4 24.87 4.14 20.05
N SER A 5 25.22 3.59 21.21
CA SER A 5 24.25 3.13 22.20
C SER A 5 23.55 4.36 22.78
N GLN A 6 22.65 4.96 22.01
CA GLN A 6 21.75 5.97 22.56
C GLN A 6 20.82 5.26 23.54
N THR A 7 20.74 5.79 24.75
CA THR A 7 19.80 5.28 25.73
C THR A 7 18.37 5.65 25.31
N VAL A 8 17.38 4.88 25.74
CA VAL A 8 15.96 5.20 25.47
C VAL A 8 15.61 6.65 25.87
N PRO A 9 16.04 7.17 27.06
CA PRO A 9 15.80 8.57 27.42
C PRO A 9 16.42 9.59 26.44
N GLU A 10 17.62 9.33 25.92
CA GLU A 10 18.27 10.22 24.95
C GLU A 10 17.51 10.26 23.62
N LEU A 11 17.07 9.10 23.12
CA LEU A 11 16.24 9.01 21.91
C LEU A 11 14.93 9.77 22.06
N VAL A 12 14.25 9.61 23.21
CA VAL A 12 13.00 10.33 23.49
C VAL A 12 13.24 11.84 23.59
N ALA A 13 14.30 12.27 24.28
CA ALA A 13 14.65 13.68 24.38
C ALA A 13 15.01 14.29 23.01
N TRP A 14 15.72 13.53 22.17
CA TRP A 14 16.06 13.94 20.82
C TRP A 14 14.83 14.06 19.92
N ALA A 15 13.91 13.08 19.94
CA ALA A 15 12.67 13.15 19.16
C ALA A 15 11.81 14.36 19.57
N ARG A 16 11.67 14.61 20.88
CA ARG A 16 10.97 15.79 21.40
C ARG A 16 11.64 17.10 20.99
N LYS A 17 12.97 17.18 21.09
CA LYS A 17 13.74 18.40 20.72
C LYS A 17 13.58 18.76 19.25
N ASN A 18 13.48 17.76 18.37
CA ASN A 18 13.33 17.98 16.94
C ASN A 18 11.87 18.08 16.48
N ASP A 19 10.91 17.99 17.41
CA ASP A 19 9.46 18.04 17.15
C ASP A 19 9.04 17.09 16.01
N PHE A 20 9.50 15.84 16.10
CA PHE A 20 9.14 14.83 15.11
C PHE A 20 7.66 14.48 15.23
N ALA A 21 6.90 14.87 14.21
CA ALA A 21 5.50 14.54 14.09
C ALA A 21 5.19 14.13 12.64
N LEU A 22 4.42 13.06 12.50
CA LEU A 22 3.83 12.64 11.24
C LEU A 22 2.31 12.74 11.37
N THR A 23 1.68 13.43 10.44
CA THR A 23 0.24 13.60 10.34
C THR A 23 -0.15 13.31 8.91
N LEU A 24 -0.65 12.10 8.69
CA LEU A 24 -1.07 11.60 7.38
C LEU A 24 -2.56 11.24 7.40
N PRO A 25 -3.46 12.23 7.31
CA PRO A 25 -4.87 11.96 7.01
C PRO A 25 -5.00 11.18 5.70
N THR A 26 -6.13 10.51 5.49
CA THR A 26 -6.36 9.62 4.34
C THR A 26 -6.04 10.27 3.00
N GLU A 27 -6.45 11.53 2.78
CA GLU A 27 -6.11 12.29 1.56
C GLU A 27 -4.60 12.49 1.39
N ARG A 28 -3.89 12.79 2.48
CA ARG A 28 -2.44 13.03 2.44
C ARG A 28 -1.67 11.73 2.21
N LEU A 29 -2.10 10.64 2.83
CA LEU A 29 -1.57 9.32 2.56
C LEU A 29 -1.82 8.92 1.11
N ALA A 30 -3.03 9.11 0.59
CA ALA A 30 -3.35 8.84 -0.81
C ALA A 30 -2.46 9.65 -1.76
N PHE A 31 -2.20 10.93 -1.44
CA PHE A 31 -1.28 11.75 -2.21
C PHE A 31 0.17 11.23 -2.15
N LEU A 32 0.65 10.84 -0.98
CA LEU A 32 1.98 10.24 -0.82
C LEU A 32 2.12 8.95 -1.63
N LEU A 33 1.10 8.07 -1.61
CA LEU A 33 1.09 6.83 -2.38
C LEU A 33 1.11 7.11 -3.90
N ALA A 34 0.33 8.08 -4.36
CA ALA A 34 0.31 8.46 -5.77
C ALA A 34 1.67 9.05 -6.22
N ILE A 35 2.32 9.84 -5.35
CA ILE A 35 3.69 10.33 -5.58
C ILE A 35 4.67 9.16 -5.65
N ALA A 36 4.57 8.18 -4.76
CA ALA A 36 5.46 7.01 -4.75
C ALA A 36 5.32 6.17 -6.03
N THR A 37 4.08 6.01 -6.53
CA THR A 37 3.84 5.37 -7.83
C THR A 37 4.51 6.14 -8.97
N LEU A 38 4.31 7.47 -9.05
CA LEU A 38 4.97 8.31 -10.05
C LEU A 38 6.51 8.25 -9.94
N ASN A 39 7.04 8.24 -8.72
CA ASN A 39 8.48 8.16 -8.47
C ASN A 39 9.06 6.84 -8.99
N GLY A 40 8.32 5.72 -8.90
CA GLY A 40 8.74 4.42 -9.41
C GLY A 40 8.83 4.34 -10.95
N GLU A 41 8.15 5.24 -11.66
CA GLU A 41 8.19 5.32 -13.13
C GLU A 41 9.38 6.16 -13.66
N ARG A 42 10.05 6.92 -12.78
CA ARG A 42 11.14 7.84 -13.16
C ARG A 42 12.51 7.26 -12.86
N LEU A 43 13.45 7.46 -13.79
CA LEU A 43 14.83 6.96 -13.65
C LEU A 43 15.66 7.73 -12.60
N ASP A 44 15.42 9.04 -12.46
CA ASP A 44 16.14 9.93 -11.54
C ASP A 44 15.38 10.19 -10.23
N GLY A 45 14.09 9.81 -10.17
CA GLY A 45 13.20 10.09 -9.05
C GLY A 45 12.90 11.58 -8.83
N GLU A 46 13.15 12.43 -9.83
CA GLU A 46 12.88 13.87 -9.75
C GLU A 46 11.48 14.21 -10.23
N MET A 47 10.77 15.06 -9.49
CA MET A 47 9.45 15.57 -9.86
C MET A 47 9.43 17.09 -9.82
N SER A 48 8.80 17.72 -10.80
CA SER A 48 8.51 19.15 -10.79
C SER A 48 7.28 19.46 -9.94
N GLU A 49 7.07 20.73 -9.60
CA GLU A 49 5.82 21.16 -8.95
C GLU A 49 4.59 20.84 -9.80
N GLY A 50 4.68 21.00 -11.13
CA GLY A 50 3.61 20.66 -12.06
C GLY A 50 3.21 19.18 -11.99
N ASP A 51 4.21 18.28 -11.96
CA ASP A 51 3.97 16.85 -11.80
C ASP A 51 3.20 16.53 -10.51
N LEU A 52 3.61 17.15 -9.39
CA LEU A 52 2.96 16.95 -8.09
C LEU A 52 1.53 17.51 -8.06
N VAL A 53 1.29 18.67 -8.69
CA VAL A 53 -0.05 19.25 -8.80
C VAL A 53 -0.95 18.35 -9.63
N ASP A 54 -0.46 17.78 -10.72
CA ASP A 54 -1.25 16.89 -11.59
C ASP A 54 -1.59 15.57 -10.91
N VAL A 55 -0.66 14.99 -10.13
CA VAL A 55 -0.98 13.86 -9.24
C VAL A 55 -2.01 14.25 -8.19
N PHE A 56 -1.88 15.43 -7.57
CA PHE A 56 -2.84 15.90 -6.58
C PHE A 56 -4.25 16.10 -7.18
N ARG A 57 -4.38 16.47 -8.46
CA ARG A 57 -5.69 16.56 -9.14
C ARG A 57 -6.42 15.22 -9.15
N HIS A 58 -5.70 14.11 -9.31
CA HIS A 58 -6.30 12.77 -9.27
C HIS A 58 -6.84 12.47 -7.87
N VAL A 59 -6.04 12.74 -6.83
CA VAL A 59 -6.47 12.60 -5.43
C VAL A 59 -7.70 13.49 -5.17
N SER A 60 -7.61 14.77 -5.52
CA SER A 60 -8.70 15.72 -5.30
C SER A 60 -10.01 15.31 -5.99
N LYS A 61 -9.93 14.69 -7.17
CA LYS A 61 -11.11 14.17 -7.87
C LYS A 61 -11.71 12.97 -7.14
N THR A 62 -10.89 12.02 -6.70
CA THR A 62 -11.34 10.84 -5.95
C THR A 62 -11.98 11.20 -4.61
N PHE A 63 -11.49 12.26 -3.96
CA PHE A 63 -12.06 12.78 -2.71
C PHE A 63 -13.22 13.78 -2.92
N GLU A 64 -13.74 13.90 -4.15
CA GLU A 64 -14.90 14.73 -4.50
C GLU A 64 -14.75 16.22 -4.12
N GLN A 65 -13.53 16.74 -4.17
CA GLN A 65 -13.25 18.13 -3.78
C GLN A 65 -13.38 19.08 -4.98
N THR A 66 -13.69 20.36 -4.70
CA THR A 66 -13.81 21.39 -5.75
C THR A 66 -12.51 21.60 -6.54
N HIS A 67 -12.64 21.78 -7.85
CA HIS A 67 -11.53 22.07 -8.75
C HIS A 67 -10.96 23.49 -8.58
N GLU A 68 -11.75 24.44 -8.10
CA GLU A 68 -11.38 25.87 -8.06
C GLU A 68 -10.13 26.14 -7.21
N THR A 69 -9.96 25.39 -6.12
CA THR A 69 -8.87 25.58 -5.15
C THR A 69 -7.77 24.54 -5.25
N VAL A 70 -7.79 23.69 -6.29
CA VAL A 70 -6.92 22.50 -6.38
C VAL A 70 -5.43 22.85 -6.33
N ALA A 71 -5.00 23.93 -7.00
CA ALA A 71 -3.60 24.35 -7.02
C ALA A 71 -3.13 24.80 -5.63
N GLN A 72 -3.95 25.60 -4.92
CA GLN A 72 -3.63 26.04 -3.56
C GLN A 72 -3.59 24.86 -2.58
N ARG A 73 -4.54 23.92 -2.69
CA ARG A 73 -4.57 22.71 -1.86
C ARG A 73 -3.41 21.76 -2.15
N ALA A 74 -3.02 21.61 -3.41
CA ALA A 74 -1.82 20.88 -3.81
C ALA A 74 -0.57 21.50 -3.18
N ASN A 75 -0.42 22.82 -3.25
CA ASN A 75 0.74 23.51 -2.67
C ASN A 75 0.78 23.36 -1.14
N ASN A 76 -0.37 23.42 -0.47
CA ASN A 76 -0.44 23.12 0.96
C ASN A 76 -0.05 21.65 1.24
N ALA A 77 -0.47 20.72 0.39
CA ALA A 77 -0.13 19.31 0.51
C ALA A 77 1.36 19.04 0.34
N ILE A 78 1.97 19.63 -0.68
CA ILE A 78 3.41 19.53 -0.95
C ILE A 78 4.21 20.11 0.21
N ASN A 79 3.87 21.32 0.67
CA ASN A 79 4.56 21.96 1.79
C ASN A 79 4.44 21.13 3.08
N ASP A 80 3.29 20.51 3.32
CA ASP A 80 3.09 19.63 4.47
C ASP A 80 3.95 18.36 4.39
N LEU A 81 4.01 17.69 3.23
CA LEU A 81 4.91 16.54 3.01
C LEU A 81 6.39 16.92 3.16
N VAL A 82 6.77 18.12 2.70
CA VAL A 82 8.14 18.65 2.88
C VAL A 82 8.43 18.91 4.36
N LYS A 83 7.50 19.55 5.08
CA LYS A 83 7.63 19.83 6.52
C LYS A 83 7.77 18.53 7.33
N GLN A 84 7.02 17.49 6.94
CA GLN A 84 7.06 16.17 7.56
C GLN A 84 8.21 15.28 7.07
N ARG A 85 9.13 15.82 6.23
CA ARG A 85 10.32 15.12 5.71
C ARG A 85 9.99 13.89 4.87
N LEU A 86 8.83 13.87 4.23
CA LEU A 86 8.41 12.84 3.28
C LEU A 86 8.83 13.20 1.85
N LEU A 87 8.93 14.50 1.56
CA LEU A 87 9.54 15.05 0.35
C LEU A 87 10.72 15.95 0.68
N ASN A 88 11.76 15.87 -0.13
CA ASN A 88 12.80 16.91 -0.20
C ASN A 88 12.46 17.88 -1.33
N ARG A 89 12.62 19.18 -1.08
CA ARG A 89 12.52 20.24 -2.08
C ARG A 89 13.89 20.84 -2.33
N PHE A 90 14.34 20.84 -3.58
CA PHE A 90 15.59 21.47 -4.00
C PHE A 90 15.26 22.64 -4.93
N THR A 91 15.74 23.83 -4.57
CA THR A 91 15.60 25.05 -5.38
C THR A 91 16.94 25.36 -6.00
N SER A 92 16.97 25.57 -7.31
CA SER A 92 18.17 26.05 -8.00
C SER A 92 18.08 27.57 -8.19
N GLU A 93 19.13 28.31 -7.80
CA GLU A 93 19.23 29.75 -8.07
C GLU A 93 19.26 30.04 -9.59
N LEU A 94 19.77 29.09 -10.38
CA LEU A 94 19.91 29.22 -11.83
C LEU A 94 18.59 29.01 -12.59
N ALA A 95 17.60 28.36 -11.98
CA ALA A 95 16.40 27.88 -12.67
C ALA A 95 15.15 28.73 -12.40
N GLU A 96 15.31 30.05 -12.24
CA GLU A 96 14.20 31.01 -12.06
C GLU A 96 13.20 30.62 -10.93
N GLY A 97 13.69 29.99 -9.87
CA GLY A 97 12.84 29.57 -8.74
C GLY A 97 12.10 28.24 -8.94
N ASN A 98 12.31 27.54 -10.06
CA ASN A 98 11.80 26.18 -10.24
C ASN A 98 12.41 25.25 -9.19
N ALA A 99 11.54 24.51 -8.50
CA ALA A 99 11.92 23.52 -7.52
C ALA A 99 11.75 22.10 -8.07
N ILE A 100 12.70 21.23 -7.77
CA ILE A 100 12.58 19.79 -7.96
C ILE A 100 12.32 19.12 -6.62
N TYR A 101 11.55 18.05 -6.66
CA TYR A 101 11.13 17.29 -5.49
C TYR A 101 11.58 15.84 -5.61
N ARG A 102 12.01 15.26 -4.49
CA ARG A 102 12.36 13.84 -4.41
C ARG A 102 11.73 13.20 -3.18
N LEU A 103 11.23 11.98 -3.34
CA LEU A 103 10.69 11.20 -2.23
C LEU A 103 11.83 10.83 -1.27
N THR A 104 11.63 11.04 0.03
CA THR A 104 12.64 10.66 1.02
C THR A 104 12.58 9.16 1.31
N PRO A 105 13.64 8.57 1.90
CA PRO A 105 13.57 7.18 2.37
C PRO A 105 12.41 6.91 3.34
N LEU A 106 12.01 7.91 4.15
CA LEU A 106 10.83 7.80 5.01
C LEU A 106 9.54 7.75 4.19
N GLY A 107 9.39 8.63 3.20
CA GLY A 107 8.24 8.62 2.29
C GLY A 107 8.12 7.32 1.49
N ILE A 108 9.26 6.80 1.00
CA ILE A 108 9.34 5.49 0.36
C ILE A 108 8.90 4.40 1.34
N SER A 109 9.46 4.37 2.55
CA SER A 109 9.17 3.30 3.53
C SER A 109 7.69 3.26 3.94
N ILE A 110 7.06 4.41 4.15
CA ILE A 110 5.62 4.50 4.45
C ILE A 110 4.82 3.99 3.26
N SER A 111 5.16 4.42 2.04
CA SER A 111 4.42 4.03 0.84
C SER A 111 4.57 2.53 0.56
N ASP A 112 5.79 2.01 0.64
CA ASP A 112 6.12 0.60 0.50
C ASP A 112 5.32 -0.27 1.48
N TYR A 113 5.15 0.17 2.73
CA TYR A 113 4.36 -0.57 3.71
C TYR A 113 2.93 -0.84 3.22
N TYR A 114 2.23 0.21 2.76
CA TYR A 114 0.85 0.08 2.30
C TYR A 114 0.74 -0.63 0.93
N ILE A 115 1.64 -0.33 -0.01
CA ILE A 115 1.64 -0.96 -1.33
C ILE A 115 1.90 -2.46 -1.21
N ARG A 116 2.93 -2.86 -0.43
CA ARG A 116 3.25 -4.27 -0.21
C ARG A 116 2.12 -5.00 0.52
N GLN A 117 1.48 -4.38 1.50
CA GLN A 117 0.34 -5.00 2.19
C GLN A 117 -0.79 -5.34 1.20
N ARG A 118 -1.10 -4.44 0.27
CA ARG A 118 -2.09 -4.68 -0.79
C ARG A 118 -1.68 -5.81 -1.74
N GLU A 119 -0.43 -5.83 -2.16
CA GLU A 119 0.11 -6.89 -3.03
C GLU A 119 0.09 -8.25 -2.34
N PHE A 120 0.55 -8.34 -1.09
CA PHE A 120 0.55 -9.58 -0.31
C PHE A 120 -0.85 -10.14 -0.12
N SER A 121 -1.83 -9.30 0.20
CA SER A 121 -3.23 -9.74 0.32
C SER A 121 -3.78 -10.28 -1.01
N THR A 122 -3.47 -9.60 -2.13
CA THR A 122 -3.88 -10.04 -3.47
C THR A 122 -3.23 -11.38 -3.87
N LEU A 123 -1.93 -11.54 -3.61
CA LEU A 123 -1.22 -12.79 -3.86
C LEU A 123 -1.74 -13.93 -2.98
N ARG A 124 -1.99 -13.64 -1.69
CA ARG A 124 -2.57 -14.62 -0.76
C ARG A 124 -3.93 -15.10 -1.24
N LEU A 125 -4.82 -14.18 -1.61
CA LEU A 125 -6.13 -14.51 -2.14
C LEU A 125 -6.02 -15.36 -3.42
N SER A 126 -5.13 -14.97 -4.35
CA SER A 126 -4.88 -15.72 -5.59
C SER A 126 -4.39 -17.15 -5.32
N MET A 127 -3.48 -17.33 -4.36
CA MET A 127 -3.00 -18.66 -3.96
C MET A 127 -4.13 -19.49 -3.36
N GLN A 128 -4.94 -18.93 -2.46
CA GLN A 128 -6.08 -19.65 -1.86
C GLN A 128 -7.12 -20.05 -2.92
N LEU A 129 -7.41 -19.16 -3.88
CA LEU A 129 -8.29 -19.45 -5.02
C LEU A 129 -7.75 -20.58 -5.91
N SER A 130 -6.45 -20.62 -6.12
CA SER A 130 -5.80 -21.70 -6.88
C SER A 130 -5.92 -23.05 -6.14
N ILE A 131 -5.64 -23.06 -4.83
CA ILE A 131 -5.71 -24.27 -4.00
C ILE A 131 -7.16 -24.79 -3.96
N VAL A 132 -8.15 -23.94 -3.68
CA VAL A 132 -9.55 -24.40 -3.63
C VAL A 132 -10.03 -24.90 -5.00
N ALA A 133 -9.60 -24.27 -6.10
CA ALA A 133 -9.93 -24.74 -7.44
C ALA A 133 -9.32 -26.12 -7.74
N GLN A 134 -8.10 -26.38 -7.27
CA GLN A 134 -7.45 -27.68 -7.39
C GLN A 134 -8.16 -28.75 -6.55
N GLU A 135 -8.51 -28.45 -5.30
CA GLU A 135 -9.23 -29.35 -4.40
C GLU A 135 -10.63 -29.69 -4.94
N LEU A 136 -11.36 -28.67 -5.45
CA LEU A 136 -12.65 -28.87 -6.09
C LEU A 136 -12.56 -29.73 -7.34
N ARG A 137 -11.52 -29.54 -8.16
CA ARG A 137 -11.28 -30.38 -9.35
C ARG A 137 -11.00 -31.83 -8.94
N ALA A 138 -10.12 -32.05 -7.96
CA ALA A 138 -9.81 -33.39 -7.48
C ALA A 138 -11.05 -34.10 -6.93
N ALA A 139 -11.89 -33.40 -6.16
CA ALA A 139 -13.16 -33.94 -5.66
C ALA A 139 -14.16 -34.22 -6.79
N GLY A 140 -14.19 -33.37 -7.83
CA GLY A 140 -15.00 -33.56 -9.03
C GLY A 140 -14.57 -34.79 -9.83
N ASP A 141 -13.28 -34.90 -10.14
CA ASP A 141 -12.70 -36.04 -10.86
C ASP A 141 -12.96 -37.35 -10.09
N ALA A 142 -12.77 -37.35 -8.76
CA ALA A 142 -13.06 -38.51 -7.91
C ALA A 142 -14.56 -38.88 -7.88
N ALA A 143 -15.46 -37.90 -8.01
CA ALA A 143 -16.89 -38.13 -8.12
C ALA A 143 -17.27 -38.74 -9.48
N GLU A 144 -16.61 -38.31 -10.56
CA GLU A 144 -16.78 -38.89 -11.91
C GLU A 144 -16.26 -40.33 -12.00
N GLU A 145 -15.18 -40.66 -11.28
CA GLU A 145 -14.68 -42.04 -11.15
C GLU A 145 -15.69 -42.99 -10.49
N GLY A 146 -16.64 -42.46 -9.71
CA GLY A 146 -17.63 -43.24 -8.98
C GLY A 146 -17.02 -43.90 -7.75
N GLY A 147 -17.08 -45.23 -7.65
CA GLY A 147 -16.54 -45.98 -6.50
C GLY A 147 -17.57 -46.30 -5.41
N ASP A 148 -17.09 -46.98 -4.36
CA ASP A 148 -17.91 -47.39 -3.23
C ASP A 148 -18.13 -46.26 -2.22
N GLU A 149 -18.95 -46.51 -1.20
CA GLU A 149 -19.24 -45.51 -0.16
C GLU A 149 -17.97 -45.01 0.53
N PHE A 150 -16.96 -45.88 0.70
CA PHE A 150 -15.69 -45.52 1.31
C PHE A 150 -14.87 -44.57 0.44
N HIS A 151 -14.80 -44.82 -0.87
CA HIS A 151 -14.19 -43.92 -1.85
C HIS A 151 -14.88 -42.55 -1.83
N TRP A 152 -16.21 -42.52 -1.92
CA TRP A 152 -16.98 -41.26 -1.87
C TRP A 152 -16.72 -40.48 -0.59
N HIS A 153 -16.76 -41.15 0.56
CA HIS A 153 -16.50 -40.52 1.85
C HIS A 153 -15.11 -39.89 1.89
N ARG A 154 -14.10 -40.64 1.45
CA ARG A 154 -12.69 -40.24 1.56
C ARG A 154 -12.26 -39.21 0.52
N ASN A 155 -12.73 -39.33 -0.72
CA ASN A 155 -12.18 -38.59 -1.86
C ASN A 155 -13.11 -37.46 -2.35
N VAL A 156 -14.39 -37.48 -1.96
CA VAL A 156 -15.36 -36.45 -2.34
C VAL A 156 -15.86 -35.71 -1.09
N PHE A 157 -16.53 -36.41 -0.17
CA PHE A 157 -17.18 -35.74 0.96
C PHE A 157 -16.19 -35.13 1.96
N ALA A 158 -15.15 -35.87 2.38
CA ALA A 158 -14.18 -35.35 3.35
C ALA A 158 -13.38 -34.15 2.81
N PRO A 159 -12.83 -34.15 1.57
CA PRO A 159 -12.18 -32.98 1.01
C PRO A 159 -13.11 -31.77 0.91
N LEU A 160 -14.35 -31.95 0.44
CA LEU A 160 -15.31 -30.86 0.37
C LEU A 160 -15.66 -30.28 1.75
N LYS A 161 -15.87 -31.15 2.74
CA LYS A 161 -16.31 -30.75 4.08
C LYS A 161 -15.22 -30.11 4.92
N TYR A 162 -13.99 -30.60 4.82
CA TYR A 162 -12.90 -30.19 5.71
C TYR A 162 -11.87 -29.31 5.00
N SER A 163 -11.41 -29.70 3.82
CA SER A 163 -10.37 -28.94 3.08
C SER A 163 -10.98 -27.70 2.42
N VAL A 164 -11.95 -27.90 1.52
CA VAL A 164 -12.57 -26.82 0.75
C VAL A 164 -13.28 -25.81 1.64
N ALA A 165 -14.03 -26.27 2.65
CA ALA A 165 -14.71 -25.37 3.59
C ALA A 165 -13.73 -24.47 4.36
N GLU A 166 -12.64 -25.01 4.89
CA GLU A 166 -11.62 -24.21 5.60
C GLU A 166 -10.93 -23.20 4.67
N ILE A 167 -10.64 -23.59 3.43
CA ILE A 167 -10.04 -22.67 2.46
C ILE A 167 -11.03 -21.54 2.13
N PHE A 168 -12.32 -21.83 1.97
CA PHE A 168 -13.35 -20.80 1.77
C PHE A 168 -13.44 -19.82 2.94
N ASP A 169 -13.43 -20.30 4.19
CA ASP A 169 -13.42 -19.42 5.36
C ASP A 169 -12.17 -18.51 5.38
N SER A 170 -11.02 -19.06 4.96
CA SER A 170 -9.78 -18.30 4.86
C SER A 170 -9.77 -17.28 3.72
N ILE A 171 -10.45 -17.58 2.61
CA ILE A 171 -10.67 -16.66 1.48
C ILE A 171 -11.57 -15.51 1.93
N ASP A 172 -12.70 -15.81 2.55
CA ASP A 172 -13.65 -14.81 3.04
C ASP A 172 -12.98 -13.86 4.05
N LEU A 173 -12.20 -14.38 5.00
CA LEU A 173 -11.43 -13.53 5.91
C LEU A 173 -10.44 -12.62 5.17
N THR A 174 -9.73 -13.16 4.17
CA THR A 174 -8.76 -12.38 3.38
C THR A 174 -9.47 -11.30 2.57
N GLN A 175 -10.63 -11.60 1.98
CA GLN A 175 -11.44 -10.63 1.25
C GLN A 175 -11.95 -9.52 2.18
N ARG A 176 -12.46 -9.84 3.38
CA ARG A 176 -12.86 -8.81 4.35
C ARG A 176 -11.71 -7.90 4.74
N LEU A 177 -10.53 -8.44 4.99
CA LEU A 177 -9.34 -7.64 5.29
C LEU A 177 -8.91 -6.75 4.11
N MET A 178 -9.15 -7.20 2.87
CA MET A 178 -8.90 -6.40 1.66
C MET A 178 -9.96 -5.30 1.49
N ASP A 179 -11.22 -5.59 1.77
CA ASP A 179 -12.33 -4.64 1.67
C ASP A 179 -12.25 -3.57 2.76
N GLU A 180 -11.81 -3.93 3.97
CA GLU A 180 -11.52 -2.96 5.05
C GLU A 180 -10.35 -2.02 4.72
N ALA A 181 -9.46 -2.44 3.80
CA ALA A 181 -8.32 -1.66 3.35
C ALA A 181 -8.57 -0.86 2.05
N ALA A 182 -9.73 -1.03 1.41
CA ALA A 182 -10.11 -0.37 0.15
C ALA A 182 -10.83 0.97 0.41
#